data_AF-A0A840RKQ5-F1
#
_entry.id   AF-A0A840RKQ5-F1
#
_cell.length_a   1.000
_cell.length_b   1.000
_cell.length_c   1.000
_cell.angle_alpha   90.00
_cell.angle_beta   90.00
_cell.angle_gamma   90.00
#
_symmetry.space_group_name_H-M   'P 1'
#
loop_
_entity.id
_entity.type
_entity.pdbx_description
1 polymer ?
#
loop_
_entity_poly.entity_id
_entity_poly.type
_entity_poly.pdbx_seq_one_letter_code
_entity_poly.pdbx_strand_id
1 'polypeptide(L)'
;MPFDLDQISPVEAVPPIRIGWGKWLLLLVLMMGAGAAALLLGAPKLLPTAPVLLWLAIVGVPALLWLILLCFAIGHQQSLQTDVKDANLQRQIEMANTVNVAGIPLAVLAAAYRVDAAAVKISSGTIAARQIRRMPQLRYSKDAQTVDARWLEAPGRVWLPEMPEQARHEAVLAWVLQDLFRQLQPALAALPEGTPVQIHLHADTRVSDESVQTLWQEAGAEYARHLHLALPVVSAELPDLAAVERWLWSP
;
A
#
# COMPACT_ATOMS: atom_id res chain seq x y z
N MET A 1 -7.44 -2.59 -6.92
CA MET A 1 -6.32 -1.66 -6.68
C MET A 1 -5.17 -2.02 -7.59
N PRO A 2 -4.50 -1.06 -8.24
CA PRO A 2 -3.17 -1.27 -8.76
C PRO A 2 -2.20 -1.19 -7.57
N PHE A 3 -1.90 -2.33 -6.95
CA PHE A 3 -0.74 -2.38 -6.05
C PHE A 3 0.51 -2.27 -6.90
N ASP A 4 1.42 -1.38 -6.53
CA ASP A 4 2.66 -1.19 -7.27
C ASP A 4 3.62 -2.35 -6.96
N LEU A 5 3.57 -3.37 -7.82
CA LEU A 5 4.44 -4.54 -7.72
C LEU A 5 5.92 -4.17 -7.94
N ASP A 6 6.21 -2.97 -8.43
CA ASP A 6 7.57 -2.49 -8.66
C ASP A 6 8.28 -2.14 -7.33
N GLN A 7 7.54 -2.04 -6.22
CA GLN A 7 8.13 -1.92 -4.88
C GLN A 7 8.69 -3.25 -4.35
N ILE A 8 8.32 -4.39 -4.94
CA ILE A 8 8.83 -5.70 -4.55
C ILE A 8 10.19 -5.92 -5.23
N SER A 9 11.24 -6.13 -4.43
CA SER A 9 12.60 -6.37 -4.95
C SER A 9 12.62 -7.41 -6.08
N PRO A 10 13.39 -7.18 -7.16
CA PRO A 10 13.46 -8.07 -8.31
C PRO A 10 14.02 -9.45 -7.94
N VAL A 11 13.77 -10.47 -8.76
CA VAL A 11 14.20 -11.84 -8.45
C VAL A 11 15.70 -11.86 -8.66
N GLU A 12 16.44 -12.20 -7.62
CA GLU A 12 17.88 -12.33 -7.74
C GLU A 12 18.22 -13.69 -8.35
N ALA A 13 19.06 -13.67 -9.38
CA ALA A 13 19.52 -14.89 -10.03
C ALA A 13 20.49 -15.64 -9.11
N VAL A 14 20.18 -16.89 -8.79
CA VAL A 14 21.05 -17.75 -7.97
C VAL A 14 22.36 -17.99 -8.72
N PRO A 15 23.53 -17.59 -8.16
CA PRO A 15 24.80 -17.73 -8.86
C PRO A 15 25.14 -19.21 -9.02
N PRO A 16 25.59 -19.69 -10.21
CA PRO A 16 25.95 -21.08 -10.39
C PRO A 16 27.26 -21.41 -9.66
N ILE A 17 27.33 -22.56 -8.99
CA ILE A 17 28.59 -23.08 -8.44
C ILE A 17 29.50 -23.45 -9.60
N ARG A 18 30.59 -22.70 -9.77
CA ARG A 18 31.61 -22.95 -10.80
C ARG A 18 32.95 -23.19 -10.12
N ILE A 19 33.29 -24.45 -9.95
CA ILE A 19 34.62 -24.86 -9.51
C ILE A 19 35.53 -24.87 -10.74
N GLY A 20 36.47 -23.94 -10.78
CA GLY A 20 37.53 -23.94 -11.80
C GLY A 20 38.51 -25.06 -11.52
N TRP A 21 38.15 -26.31 -11.84
CA TRP A 21 38.95 -27.51 -11.53
C TRP A 21 40.41 -27.39 -11.98
N GLY A 22 40.68 -26.78 -13.14
CA GLY A 22 42.04 -26.52 -13.60
C GLY A 22 42.86 -25.65 -12.65
N LYS A 23 42.27 -24.60 -12.06
CA LYS A 23 42.95 -23.73 -11.07
C LYS A 23 43.22 -24.49 -9.77
N TRP A 24 42.27 -25.30 -9.32
CA TRP A 24 42.43 -26.10 -8.11
C TRP A 24 43.46 -27.22 -8.29
N LEU A 25 43.49 -27.89 -9.45
CA LEU A 25 44.52 -28.86 -9.78
C LEU A 25 45.91 -28.21 -9.85
N LEU A 26 46.03 -27.03 -10.49
CA LEU A 26 47.27 -26.27 -10.51
C LEU A 26 47.75 -25.93 -9.08
N LEU A 27 46.83 -25.48 -8.22
CA LEU A 27 47.14 -25.18 -6.81
C LEU A 27 47.66 -26.42 -6.06
N LEU A 28 47.06 -27.59 -6.28
CA LEU A 28 47.51 -28.86 -5.69
C LEU A 28 48.95 -29.18 -6.11
N VAL A 29 49.23 -29.11 -7.41
CA VAL A 29 50.57 -29.38 -7.96
C VAL A 29 51.60 -28.41 -7.38
N LEU A 30 51.27 -27.12 -7.30
CA LEU A 30 52.14 -26.11 -6.69
C LEU A 30 52.40 -26.37 -5.20
N MET A 31 51.37 -26.75 -4.43
CA MET A 31 51.53 -27.08 -3.01
C MET A 31 52.40 -28.32 -2.80
N MET A 32 52.21 -29.37 -3.59
CA MET A 32 53.06 -30.57 -3.56
C MET A 32 54.51 -30.24 -3.94
N GLY A 33 54.71 -29.46 -5.02
CA GLY A 33 56.03 -29.03 -5.47
C GLY A 33 56.75 -28.17 -4.43
N ALA A 34 56.04 -27.24 -3.79
CA ALA A 34 56.57 -26.43 -2.70
C ALA A 34 56.93 -27.28 -1.47
N GLY A 35 56.09 -28.25 -1.10
CA GLY A 35 56.36 -29.20 -0.02
C GLY A 35 57.62 -30.03 -0.29
N ALA A 36 57.76 -30.55 -1.51
CA ALA A 36 58.95 -31.31 -1.92
C ALA A 36 60.22 -30.44 -1.93
N ALA A 37 60.15 -29.23 -2.49
CA ALA A 37 61.27 -28.30 -2.54
C ALA A 37 61.71 -27.86 -1.13
N ALA A 38 60.76 -27.56 -0.24
CA ALA A 38 61.06 -27.23 1.15
C ALA A 38 61.77 -28.37 1.88
N LEU A 39 61.42 -29.62 1.57
CA LEU A 39 62.03 -30.79 2.17
C LEU A 39 63.43 -31.10 1.63
N LEU A 40 63.69 -30.80 0.34
CA LEU A 40 65.00 -30.95 -0.29
C LEU A 40 65.99 -29.83 0.10
N LEU A 41 65.49 -28.61 0.27
CA LEU A 41 66.30 -27.43 0.61
C LEU A 41 66.43 -27.23 2.13
N GLY A 42 65.45 -27.71 2.91
CA GLY A 42 65.52 -27.75 4.37
C GLY A 42 66.57 -28.76 4.82
N ALA A 43 67.56 -28.30 5.58
CA ALA A 43 68.77 -29.04 5.93
C ALA A 43 68.53 -30.54 6.25
N PRO A 44 69.46 -31.44 5.85
CA PRO A 44 69.28 -32.90 5.88
C PRO A 44 68.98 -33.52 7.26
N LYS A 45 69.11 -32.72 8.33
CA LYS A 45 68.81 -33.13 9.72
C LYS A 45 67.31 -33.26 10.01
N LEU A 46 66.43 -32.78 9.12
CA LEU A 46 64.98 -32.82 9.28
C LEU A 46 64.30 -33.95 8.49
N LEU A 47 65.05 -34.77 7.73
CA LEU A 47 64.45 -35.86 6.98
C LEU A 47 63.92 -36.95 7.92
N PRO A 48 62.63 -37.33 7.81
CA PRO A 48 62.10 -38.49 8.50
C PRO A 48 62.87 -39.74 8.08
N THR A 49 63.38 -40.51 9.04
CA THR A 49 64.10 -41.77 8.77
C THR A 49 63.16 -42.88 8.26
N ALA A 50 61.84 -42.72 8.45
CA ALA A 50 60.85 -43.65 7.93
C ALA A 50 60.30 -43.17 6.56
N PRO A 51 60.38 -44.01 5.51
CA PRO A 51 59.94 -43.63 4.16
C PRO A 51 58.44 -43.29 4.10
N VAL A 52 57.62 -43.91 4.96
CA VAL A 52 56.17 -43.63 5.03
C VAL A 52 55.90 -42.20 5.52
N LEU A 53 56.63 -41.73 6.54
CA LEU A 53 56.46 -40.38 7.10
C LEU A 53 56.90 -39.31 6.10
N LEU A 54 57.92 -39.60 5.30
CA LEU A 54 58.37 -38.74 4.21
C LEU A 54 57.24 -38.53 3.17
N TRP A 55 56.64 -39.62 2.68
CA TRP A 55 55.55 -39.52 1.69
C TRP A 55 54.29 -38.87 2.25
N LEU A 56 53.97 -39.16 3.52
CA LEU A 56 52.84 -38.52 4.20
C LEU A 56 53.05 -37.00 4.32
N ALA A 57 54.28 -36.55 4.60
CA ALA A 57 54.61 -35.13 4.68
C ALA A 57 54.60 -34.44 3.30
N ILE A 58 55.13 -35.09 2.26
CA ILE A 58 55.24 -34.53 0.91
C ILE A 58 53.89 -34.51 0.19
N VAL A 59 53.09 -35.56 0.33
CA VAL A 59 51.86 -35.75 -0.45
C VAL A 59 50.63 -35.60 0.44
N GLY A 60 50.62 -36.28 1.59
CA GLY A 60 49.46 -36.33 2.48
C GLY A 60 49.08 -34.96 3.05
N VAL A 61 50.03 -34.27 3.67
CA VAL A 61 49.77 -32.96 4.30
C VAL A 61 49.31 -31.91 3.27
N PRO A 62 49.98 -31.72 2.11
CA PRO A 62 49.52 -30.78 1.09
C PRO A 62 48.17 -31.16 0.49
N ALA A 63 47.91 -32.45 0.24
CA ALA A 63 46.62 -32.90 -0.29
C ALA A 63 45.47 -32.64 0.70
N LEU A 64 45.71 -32.85 2.00
CA LEU A 64 44.71 -32.63 3.04
C LEU A 64 44.43 -31.13 3.24
N LEU A 65 45.47 -30.30 3.25
CA LEU A 65 45.32 -28.84 3.30
C LEU A 65 44.60 -28.30 2.05
N TRP A 66 44.92 -28.83 0.86
CA TRP A 66 44.22 -28.50 -0.38
C TRP A 66 42.74 -28.88 -0.33
N LEU A 67 42.41 -30.06 0.21
CA LEU A 67 41.03 -30.53 0.37
C LEU A 67 40.24 -29.60 1.31
N ILE A 68 40.84 -29.18 2.42
CA ILE A 68 40.24 -28.22 3.35
C ILE A 68 39.93 -26.91 2.63
N LEU A 69 40.89 -26.35 1.89
CA LEU A 69 40.68 -25.12 1.13
C LEU A 69 39.57 -25.26 0.07
N LEU A 70 39.53 -26.40 -0.62
CA LEU A 70 38.48 -26.69 -1.60
C LEU A 70 37.09 -26.74 -0.93
N CYS A 71 36.98 -27.43 0.22
CA CYS A 71 35.74 -27.47 0.99
C CYS A 71 35.29 -26.08 1.45
N PHE A 72 36.20 -25.24 1.95
CA PHE A 72 35.89 -23.85 2.32
C PHE A 72 35.41 -23.03 1.13
N ALA A 73 36.05 -23.17 -0.04
CA ALA A 73 35.64 -22.45 -1.23
C ALA A 73 34.26 -22.88 -1.74
N ILE A 74 33.95 -24.18 -1.70
CA ILE A 74 32.63 -24.70 -2.05
C ILE A 74 31.59 -24.21 -1.03
N GLY A 75 31.89 -24.30 0.27
CA GLY A 75 31.00 -23.85 1.34
C GLY A 75 30.69 -22.35 1.25
N HIS A 76 31.67 -21.52 0.93
CA HIS A 76 31.46 -20.09 0.70
C HIS A 76 30.53 -19.84 -0.49
N GLN A 77 30.70 -20.55 -1.61
CA GLN A 77 29.78 -20.44 -2.75
C GLN A 77 28.37 -20.93 -2.42
N GLN A 78 28.24 -21.98 -1.60
CA GLN A 78 26.95 -22.48 -1.15
C GLN A 78 26.24 -21.48 -0.23
N SER A 79 26.97 -20.81 0.68
CA SER A 79 26.41 -19.75 1.53
C SER A 79 25.80 -18.62 0.69
N LEU A 80 26.52 -18.15 -0.34
CA LEU A 80 25.98 -17.11 -1.22
C LEU A 80 24.72 -17.58 -1.96
N GLN A 81 24.63 -18.86 -2.31
CA GLN A 81 23.40 -19.40 -2.91
C GLN A 81 22.25 -19.48 -1.91
N THR A 82 22.50 -19.87 -0.66
CA THR A 82 21.46 -19.94 0.36
C THR A 82 20.92 -18.56 0.65
N ASP A 83 21.78 -17.54 0.76
CA ASP A 83 21.36 -16.16 1.01
C ASP A 83 20.41 -15.64 -0.09
N VAL A 84 20.76 -15.87 -1.36
CA VAL A 84 19.92 -15.48 -2.51
C VAL A 84 18.61 -16.29 -2.55
N LYS A 85 18.63 -17.57 -2.19
CA LYS A 85 17.42 -18.40 -2.12
C LYS A 85 16.48 -17.96 -1.01
N ASP A 86 17.03 -17.64 0.15
CA ASP A 86 16.27 -17.19 1.32
C ASP A 86 15.64 -15.82 1.05
N ALA A 87 16.38 -14.90 0.42
CA ALA A 87 15.85 -13.62 -0.04
C ALA A 87 14.69 -13.81 -1.04
N ASN A 88 14.86 -14.70 -2.02
CA ASN A 88 13.81 -15.02 -3.00
C ASN A 88 12.59 -15.70 -2.35
N LEU A 89 12.78 -16.54 -1.33
CA LEU A 89 11.69 -17.16 -0.57
C LEU A 89 10.91 -16.12 0.23
N GLN A 90 11.61 -15.25 0.94
CA GLN A 90 11.01 -14.16 1.70
C GLN A 90 10.16 -13.26 0.80
N ARG A 91 10.68 -12.91 -0.38
CA ARG A 91 9.93 -12.18 -1.40
C ARG A 91 8.64 -12.90 -1.82
N GLN A 92 8.67 -14.22 -2.00
CA GLN A 92 7.46 -14.98 -2.35
C GLN A 92 6.40 -14.92 -1.25
N ILE A 93 6.82 -14.99 0.01
CA ILE A 93 5.93 -14.87 1.17
C ILE A 93 5.32 -13.46 1.22
N GLU A 94 6.14 -12.43 1.05
CA GLU A 94 5.68 -11.03 1.00
C GLU A 94 4.68 -10.81 -0.14
N MET A 95 5.00 -11.29 -1.34
CA MET A 95 4.12 -11.18 -2.50
C MET A 95 2.79 -11.90 -2.28
N ALA A 96 2.81 -13.11 -1.69
CA ALA A 96 1.60 -13.86 -1.38
C ALA A 96 0.74 -13.13 -0.33
N ASN A 97 1.35 -12.59 0.72
CA ASN A 97 0.65 -11.81 1.73
C ASN A 97 0.03 -10.54 1.14
N THR A 98 0.80 -9.80 0.33
CA THR A 98 0.31 -8.60 -0.34
C THR A 98 -0.86 -8.92 -1.28
N VAL A 99 -0.78 -9.99 -2.07
CA VAL A 99 -1.88 -10.42 -2.94
C VAL A 99 -3.11 -10.83 -2.13
N ASN A 100 -2.93 -11.52 -1.01
CA ASN A 100 -4.03 -11.91 -0.13
C ASN A 100 -4.74 -10.69 0.47
N VAL A 101 -3.96 -9.70 0.93
CA VAL A 101 -4.50 -8.45 1.50
C VAL A 101 -5.18 -7.60 0.41
N ALA A 102 -4.53 -7.42 -0.74
CA ALA A 102 -5.09 -6.68 -1.87
C ALA A 102 -6.28 -7.40 -2.54
N GLY A 103 -6.41 -8.71 -2.31
CA GLY A 103 -7.48 -9.56 -2.81
C GLY A 103 -8.75 -9.54 -1.97
N ILE A 104 -8.78 -8.83 -0.83
CA ILE A 104 -10.00 -8.68 -0.02
C ILE A 104 -11.01 -7.87 -0.85
N PRO A 105 -12.15 -8.47 -1.24
CA PRO A 105 -13.11 -7.80 -2.10
C PRO A 105 -13.79 -6.67 -1.32
N LEU A 106 -13.44 -5.43 -1.66
CA LEU A 106 -14.16 -4.26 -1.18
C LEU A 106 -15.51 -4.18 -1.89
N ALA A 107 -16.58 -4.48 -1.17
CA ALA A 107 -17.95 -4.34 -1.66
C ALA A 107 -18.44 -2.91 -1.37
N VAL A 108 -18.72 -2.14 -2.43
CA VAL A 108 -19.45 -0.87 -2.29
C VAL A 108 -20.91 -1.20 -2.03
N LEU A 109 -21.37 -1.03 -0.79
CA LEU A 109 -22.75 -1.33 -0.40
C LEU A 109 -23.76 -0.37 -1.03
N ALA A 110 -23.41 0.92 -1.07
CA ALA A 110 -24.20 1.96 -1.71
C ALA A 110 -23.34 3.18 -2.04
N ALA A 111 -23.84 3.99 -2.96
CA ALA A 111 -23.31 5.32 -3.26
C ALA A 111 -24.49 6.28 -3.49
N ALA A 112 -24.40 7.47 -2.92
CA ALA A 112 -25.39 8.52 -3.07
C ALA A 112 -24.71 9.79 -3.57
N TYR A 113 -25.39 10.53 -4.43
CA TYR A 113 -24.85 11.74 -5.05
C TYR A 113 -25.91 12.83 -5.04
N ARG A 114 -25.50 14.05 -4.68
CA ARG A 114 -26.34 15.25 -4.76
C ARG A 114 -25.58 16.37 -5.45
N VAL A 115 -26.07 16.77 -6.61
CA VAL A 115 -25.40 17.73 -7.50
C VAL A 115 -26.30 18.93 -7.80
N ASP A 116 -27.62 18.78 -7.66
CA ASP A 116 -28.62 19.83 -7.92
C ASP A 116 -29.80 19.68 -6.94
N ALA A 117 -30.52 20.77 -6.71
CA ALA A 117 -31.78 20.84 -5.97
C ALA A 117 -32.88 20.03 -6.67
N ALA A 118 -32.88 20.03 -8.01
CA ALA A 118 -33.76 19.15 -8.76
C ALA A 118 -33.39 17.69 -8.52
N ALA A 119 -34.39 16.85 -8.27
CA ALA A 119 -34.24 15.40 -8.14
C ALA A 119 -33.99 14.76 -9.52
N VAL A 120 -32.86 15.10 -10.15
CA VAL A 120 -32.35 14.42 -11.34
C VAL A 120 -31.73 13.12 -10.85
N LYS A 121 -32.13 11.99 -11.46
CA LYS A 121 -31.55 10.68 -11.14
C LYS A 121 -30.10 10.64 -11.61
N ILE A 122 -29.18 10.83 -10.68
CA ILE A 122 -27.74 10.80 -10.93
C ILE A 122 -27.22 9.40 -10.62
N SER A 123 -26.49 8.83 -11.56
CA SER A 123 -25.76 7.57 -11.38
C SER A 123 -24.25 7.80 -11.58
N SER A 124 -23.43 6.89 -11.05
CA SER A 124 -21.99 6.88 -11.29
C SER A 124 -21.65 6.86 -12.79
N GLY A 125 -22.43 6.14 -13.60
CA GLY A 125 -22.28 6.11 -15.06
C GLY A 125 -22.51 7.47 -15.73
N THR A 126 -23.54 8.21 -15.30
CA THR A 126 -23.82 9.56 -15.84
C THR A 126 -22.75 10.59 -15.45
N ILE A 127 -22.14 10.45 -14.26
CA ILE A 127 -21.01 11.27 -13.82
C ILE A 127 -19.77 10.94 -14.66
N ALA A 128 -19.44 9.65 -14.80
CA ALA A 128 -18.29 9.19 -15.57
C ALA A 128 -18.38 9.61 -17.06
N ALA A 129 -19.59 9.55 -17.63
CA ALA A 129 -19.85 9.99 -19.00
C ALA A 129 -19.86 11.53 -19.16
N ARG A 130 -19.67 12.30 -18.08
CA ARG A 130 -19.72 13.78 -18.05
C ARG A 130 -21.01 14.35 -18.67
N GLN A 131 -22.10 13.60 -18.57
CA GLN A 131 -23.39 13.97 -19.16
C GLN A 131 -24.15 15.00 -18.32
N ILE A 132 -23.72 15.20 -17.07
CA ILE A 132 -24.31 16.19 -16.16
C ILE A 132 -23.68 17.55 -16.46
N ARG A 133 -24.36 18.34 -17.31
CA ARG A 133 -24.04 19.76 -17.49
C ARG A 133 -24.88 20.58 -16.52
N ARG A 134 -24.22 21.16 -15.50
CA ARG A 134 -24.86 22.17 -14.64
C ARG A 134 -25.04 23.45 -15.45
N MET A 135 -26.28 23.91 -15.57
CA MET A 135 -26.56 25.23 -16.11
C MET A 135 -26.30 26.28 -15.02
N PRO A 136 -25.68 27.42 -15.36
CA PRO A 136 -25.60 28.56 -14.46
C PRO A 136 -27.01 29.05 -14.08
N GLN A 137 -27.18 29.54 -12.85
CA GLN A 137 -28.47 30.04 -12.37
C GLN A 137 -28.32 31.46 -11.85
N LEU A 138 -29.15 32.36 -12.38
CA LEU A 138 -29.27 33.73 -11.89
C LEU A 138 -30.02 33.71 -10.56
N ARG A 139 -29.33 34.10 -9.47
CA ARG A 139 -29.90 34.14 -8.11
C ARG A 139 -31.02 35.19 -8.00
N TYR A 140 -30.89 36.33 -8.69
CA TYR A 140 -31.91 37.38 -8.73
C TYR A 140 -31.99 37.98 -10.14
N SER A 141 -33.16 37.91 -10.79
CA SER A 141 -33.31 38.37 -12.19
C SER A 141 -33.26 39.89 -12.38
N LYS A 142 -33.22 40.67 -11.29
CA LYS A 142 -33.32 42.14 -11.33
C LYS A 142 -32.02 42.89 -11.02
N ASP A 143 -30.94 42.19 -10.68
CA ASP A 143 -29.72 42.85 -10.22
C ASP A 143 -28.62 42.81 -11.28
N ALA A 144 -28.25 43.96 -11.83
CA ALA A 144 -27.34 44.08 -12.99
C ALA A 144 -25.89 43.64 -12.69
N GLN A 145 -25.57 43.37 -11.42
CA GLN A 145 -24.26 42.90 -10.96
C GLN A 145 -24.25 41.42 -10.53
N THR A 146 -25.29 40.65 -10.85
CA THR A 146 -25.32 39.23 -10.46
C THR A 146 -24.26 38.42 -11.21
N VAL A 147 -23.34 37.84 -10.44
CA VAL A 147 -22.40 36.83 -10.93
C VAL A 147 -23.19 35.60 -11.32
N ASP A 148 -23.00 35.16 -12.56
CA ASP A 148 -23.56 33.90 -13.03
C ASP A 148 -22.84 32.75 -12.32
N ALA A 149 -23.49 32.21 -11.31
CA ALA A 149 -22.92 31.23 -10.39
C ALA A 149 -23.88 30.06 -10.22
N ARG A 150 -23.34 28.94 -9.75
CA ARG A 150 -24.09 27.70 -9.54
C ARG A 150 -24.51 27.66 -8.08
N TRP A 151 -25.79 27.83 -7.82
CA TRP A 151 -26.33 27.83 -6.46
C TRP A 151 -27.13 26.55 -6.22
N LEU A 152 -27.06 26.03 -4.99
CA LEU A 152 -27.96 24.99 -4.50
C LEU A 152 -28.95 25.66 -3.55
N GLU A 153 -30.24 25.42 -3.79
CA GLU A 153 -31.31 25.89 -2.93
C GLU A 153 -31.99 24.70 -2.25
N ALA A 154 -32.08 24.75 -0.93
CA ALA A 154 -32.84 23.75 -0.18
C ALA A 154 -34.34 23.89 -0.53
N PRO A 155 -35.02 22.80 -0.94
CA PRO A 155 -36.43 22.85 -1.31
C PRO A 155 -37.29 23.30 -0.13
N GLY A 156 -38.31 24.11 -0.44
CA GLY A 156 -39.28 24.59 0.56
C GLY A 156 -38.79 25.77 1.41
N ARG A 157 -37.62 26.34 1.14
CA ARG A 157 -37.16 27.59 1.78
C ARG A 157 -37.04 28.71 0.76
N VAL A 158 -37.59 29.88 1.10
CA VAL A 158 -37.43 31.11 0.33
C VAL A 158 -36.28 31.89 0.95
N TRP A 159 -35.22 32.12 0.18
CA TRP A 159 -34.06 32.88 0.63
C TRP A 159 -34.17 34.32 0.15
N LEU A 160 -34.27 35.25 1.09
CA LEU A 160 -34.29 36.68 0.79
C LEU A 160 -32.86 37.24 0.80
N PRO A 161 -32.57 38.32 0.04
CA PRO A 161 -31.23 38.95 -0.01
C PRO A 161 -30.71 39.40 1.35
N GLU A 162 -31.61 39.71 2.29
CA GLU A 162 -31.31 40.25 3.62
C GLU A 162 -30.98 39.16 4.65
N MET A 163 -31.14 37.87 4.30
CA MET A 163 -30.87 36.77 5.22
C MET A 163 -29.36 36.53 5.39
N PRO A 164 -28.91 36.13 6.60
CA PRO A 164 -27.52 35.79 6.82
C PRO A 164 -27.12 34.58 5.97
N GLU A 165 -26.05 34.75 5.18
CA GLU A 165 -25.55 33.71 4.26
C GLU A 165 -25.12 32.42 5.01
N GLN A 166 -24.69 32.55 6.27
CA GLN A 166 -24.38 31.40 7.12
C GLN A 166 -25.60 30.49 7.34
N ALA A 167 -26.76 31.05 7.71
CA ALA A 167 -27.98 30.29 7.93
C ALA A 167 -28.44 29.60 6.63
N ARG A 168 -28.15 30.20 5.47
CA ARG A 168 -28.36 29.57 4.17
C ARG A 168 -27.46 28.36 3.96
N HIS A 169 -26.17 28.49 4.24
CA HIS A 169 -25.22 27.40 4.07
C HIS A 169 -25.52 26.22 5.01
N GLU A 170 -25.86 26.49 6.28
CA GLU A 170 -26.28 25.47 7.23
C GLU A 170 -27.54 24.73 6.77
N ALA A 171 -28.55 25.47 6.29
CA ALA A 171 -29.78 24.88 5.80
C ALA A 171 -29.58 24.03 4.53
N VAL A 172 -28.76 24.50 3.59
CA VAL A 172 -28.42 23.73 2.39
C VAL A 172 -27.64 22.48 2.76
N LEU A 173 -26.65 22.59 3.66
CA LEU A 173 -25.87 21.45 4.12
C LEU A 173 -26.74 20.42 4.84
N ALA A 174 -27.60 20.86 5.75
CA ALA A 174 -28.55 19.99 6.47
C ALA A 174 -29.44 19.21 5.49
N TRP A 175 -30.03 19.91 4.52
CA TRP A 175 -30.86 19.29 3.50
C TRP A 175 -30.08 18.27 2.64
N VAL A 176 -28.87 18.62 2.19
CA VAL A 176 -28.02 17.70 1.41
C VAL A 176 -27.68 16.45 2.21
N LEU A 177 -27.28 16.61 3.48
CA LEU A 177 -26.95 15.47 4.34
C LEU A 177 -28.15 14.55 4.54
N GLN A 178 -29.32 15.11 4.88
CA GLN A 178 -30.55 14.32 5.03
C GLN A 178 -30.92 13.56 3.76
N ASP A 179 -30.81 14.21 2.60
CA ASP A 179 -31.10 13.57 1.33
C ASP A 179 -30.11 12.45 0.97
N LEU A 180 -28.81 12.65 1.24
CA LEU A 180 -27.80 11.60 1.06
C LEU A 180 -28.06 10.41 1.99
N PHE A 181 -28.35 10.67 3.27
CA PHE A 181 -28.70 9.63 4.22
C PHE A 181 -29.97 8.87 3.82
N ARG A 182 -31.00 9.57 3.34
CA ARG A 182 -32.22 8.93 2.82
C ARG A 182 -31.93 8.00 1.64
N GLN A 183 -31.03 8.39 0.73
CA GLN A 183 -30.60 7.54 -0.38
C GLN A 183 -29.79 6.32 0.10
N LEU A 184 -28.96 6.48 1.14
CA LEU A 184 -28.14 5.40 1.71
C LEU A 184 -28.92 4.50 2.68
N GLN A 185 -30.07 4.96 3.18
CA GLN A 185 -30.86 4.28 4.21
C GLN A 185 -31.11 2.79 3.92
N PRO A 186 -31.49 2.35 2.70
CA PRO A 186 -31.72 0.92 2.45
C PRO A 186 -30.48 0.05 2.69
N ALA A 187 -29.29 0.56 2.34
CA ALA A 187 -28.04 -0.16 2.55
C ALA A 187 -27.60 -0.11 4.01
N LEU A 188 -27.78 1.03 4.68
CA LEU A 188 -27.49 1.16 6.12
C LEU A 188 -28.42 0.28 6.97
N ALA A 189 -29.70 0.16 6.58
CA ALA A 189 -30.67 -0.71 7.25
C ALA A 189 -30.39 -2.20 7.05
N ALA A 190 -29.65 -2.59 6.01
CA ALA A 190 -29.25 -3.97 5.77
C ALA A 190 -28.06 -4.41 6.66
N LEU A 191 -27.37 -3.46 7.31
CA LEU A 191 -26.28 -3.76 8.22
C LEU A 191 -26.81 -4.29 9.57
N PRO A 192 -26.15 -5.28 10.19
CA PRO A 192 -26.50 -5.76 11.52
C PRO A 192 -26.48 -4.64 12.56
N GLU A 193 -27.35 -4.74 13.55
CA GLU A 193 -27.36 -3.81 14.70
C GLU A 193 -26.02 -3.81 15.43
N GLY A 194 -25.57 -2.63 15.82
CA GLY A 194 -24.31 -2.48 16.54
C GLY A 194 -23.05 -2.59 15.67
N THR A 195 -23.19 -2.72 14.34
CA THR A 195 -22.03 -2.67 13.43
C THR A 195 -21.32 -1.32 13.58
N PRO A 196 -20.01 -1.30 13.95
CA PRO A 196 -19.26 -0.05 14.04
C PRO A 196 -19.07 0.51 12.63
N VAL A 197 -19.44 1.77 12.44
CA VAL A 197 -19.27 2.45 11.15
C VAL A 197 -18.28 3.60 11.34
N GLN A 198 -17.11 3.47 10.71
CA GLN A 198 -16.16 4.56 10.60
C GLN A 198 -16.60 5.52 9.50
N ILE A 199 -16.56 6.81 9.79
CA ILE A 199 -17.04 7.86 8.88
C ILE A 199 -15.92 8.86 8.67
N HIS A 200 -15.61 9.08 7.39
CA HIS A 200 -14.75 10.15 6.95
C HIS A 200 -15.59 11.18 6.20
N LEU A 201 -15.69 12.39 6.75
CA LEU A 201 -16.47 13.49 6.17
C LEU A 201 -15.52 14.57 5.68
N HIS A 202 -15.51 14.80 4.37
CA HIS A 202 -14.87 15.98 3.80
C HIS A 202 -15.95 17.02 3.52
N ALA A 203 -15.73 18.24 3.99
CA ALA A 203 -16.68 19.34 3.81
C ALA A 203 -15.92 20.64 3.54
N ASP A 204 -15.85 21.04 2.27
CA ASP A 204 -15.41 22.38 1.89
C ASP A 204 -16.61 23.34 1.94
N THR A 205 -16.83 23.93 3.11
CA THR A 205 -17.97 24.80 3.40
C THR A 205 -17.54 26.00 4.25
N ARG A 206 -18.36 27.07 4.23
CA ARG A 206 -18.18 28.23 5.13
C ARG A 206 -18.84 28.04 6.51
N VAL A 207 -19.50 26.91 6.71
CA VAL A 207 -20.10 26.52 7.99
C VAL A 207 -18.98 26.03 8.91
N SER A 208 -19.06 26.34 10.21
CA SER A 208 -18.04 25.87 11.16
C SER A 208 -18.05 24.35 11.30
N ASP A 209 -16.89 23.75 11.58
CA ASP A 209 -16.75 22.29 11.75
C ASP A 209 -17.71 21.73 12.81
N GLU A 210 -17.93 22.47 13.91
CA GLU A 210 -18.89 22.11 14.96
C GLU A 210 -20.33 22.04 14.43
N SER A 211 -20.72 22.98 13.58
CA SER A 211 -22.05 22.98 12.96
C SER A 211 -22.17 21.86 11.93
N VAL A 212 -21.12 21.57 11.16
CA VAL A 212 -21.08 20.41 10.25
C VAL A 212 -21.26 19.10 11.03
N GLN A 213 -20.55 18.93 12.14
CA GLN A 213 -20.67 17.75 13.01
C GLN A 213 -22.06 17.61 13.60
N THR A 214 -22.65 18.72 14.07
CA THR A 214 -24.01 18.74 14.62
C THR A 214 -25.03 18.32 13.56
N LEU A 215 -24.98 18.93 12.37
CA LEU A 215 -25.89 18.60 11.27
C LEU A 215 -25.73 17.15 10.79
N TRP A 216 -24.50 16.62 10.80
CA TRP A 216 -24.22 15.22 10.51
C TRP A 216 -24.87 14.29 11.55
N GLN A 217 -24.68 14.59 12.84
CA GLN A 217 -25.26 13.79 13.93
C GLN A 217 -26.79 13.81 13.90
N GLU A 218 -27.40 14.96 13.62
CA GLU A 218 -28.86 15.07 13.49
C GLU A 218 -29.39 14.21 12.34
N ALA A 219 -28.76 14.28 11.17
CA ALA A 219 -29.16 13.45 10.02
C ALA A 219 -28.91 11.96 10.28
N GLY A 220 -27.75 11.59 10.85
CA GLY A 220 -27.43 10.21 11.21
C GLY A 220 -28.39 9.64 12.25
N ALA A 221 -28.74 10.44 13.26
CA ALA A 221 -29.73 10.09 14.27
C ALA A 221 -31.15 9.98 13.71
N GLU A 222 -31.46 10.47 12.51
CA GLU A 222 -32.76 10.24 11.88
C GLU A 222 -32.76 8.93 11.06
N TYR A 223 -31.72 8.71 10.25
CA TYR A 223 -31.72 7.67 9.22
C TYR A 223 -30.90 6.41 9.56
N ALA A 224 -30.07 6.44 10.61
CA ALA A 224 -29.13 5.37 10.95
C ALA A 224 -29.05 5.10 12.47
N ARG A 225 -30.18 5.24 13.18
CA ARG A 225 -30.29 5.08 14.65
C ARG A 225 -29.76 3.76 15.20
N HIS A 226 -29.82 2.68 14.41
CA HIS A 226 -29.40 1.34 14.80
C HIS A 226 -27.89 1.11 14.66
N LEU A 227 -27.16 2.09 14.13
CA LEU A 227 -25.71 2.04 13.92
C LEU A 227 -24.98 2.96 14.89
N HIS A 228 -23.81 2.52 15.33
CA HIS A 228 -22.89 3.38 16.07
C HIS A 228 -22.03 4.17 15.07
N LEU A 229 -22.54 5.34 14.69
CA LEU A 229 -21.81 6.28 13.84
C LEU A 229 -20.76 7.01 14.69
N ALA A 230 -19.48 6.84 14.34
CA ALA A 230 -18.41 7.62 14.94
C ALA A 230 -18.53 9.11 14.58
N LEU A 231 -17.96 9.98 15.42
CA LEU A 231 -17.79 11.40 15.08
C LEU A 231 -16.93 11.52 13.81
N PRO A 232 -17.40 12.26 12.79
CA PRO A 232 -16.66 12.39 11.56
C PRO A 232 -15.39 13.23 11.78
N VAL A 233 -14.28 12.79 11.21
CA VAL A 233 -13.09 13.63 11.07
C VAL A 233 -13.34 14.60 9.92
N VAL A 234 -13.58 15.87 10.24
CA VAL A 234 -13.80 16.94 9.25
C VAL A 234 -12.46 17.41 8.73
N SER A 235 -12.28 17.34 7.41
CA SER A 235 -11.12 17.91 6.71
C SER A 235 -11.61 18.86 5.62
N ALA A 236 -10.88 19.97 5.43
CA ALA A 236 -11.14 20.94 4.37
C ALA A 236 -10.37 20.62 3.07
N GLU A 237 -9.28 19.85 3.13
CA GLU A 237 -8.48 19.51 1.94
C GLU A 237 -9.14 18.39 1.13
N LEU A 238 -9.29 18.60 -0.19
CA LEU A 238 -9.88 17.58 -1.07
C LEU A 238 -9.12 16.26 -0.88
N PRO A 239 -9.82 15.15 -0.60
CA PRO A 239 -9.16 13.86 -0.49
C PRO A 239 -8.60 13.50 -1.86
N ASP A 240 -7.28 13.41 -1.97
CA ASP A 240 -6.63 12.72 -3.07
C ASP A 240 -7.12 11.26 -3.09
N LEU A 241 -7.02 10.59 -4.25
CA LEU A 241 -7.36 9.17 -4.36
C LEU A 241 -6.60 8.35 -3.30
N ALA A 242 -5.33 8.70 -3.05
CA ALA A 242 -4.50 8.12 -2.00
C ALA A 242 -5.04 8.35 -0.57
N ALA A 243 -5.83 9.40 -0.32
CA ALA A 243 -6.50 9.62 0.96
C ALA A 243 -7.68 8.65 1.14
N VAL A 244 -8.50 8.46 0.10
CA VAL A 244 -9.60 7.47 0.12
C VAL A 244 -9.05 6.06 0.30
N GLU A 245 -7.94 5.74 -0.36
CA GLU A 245 -7.26 4.46 -0.16
C GLU A 245 -6.83 4.29 1.30
N ARG A 246 -6.17 5.29 1.90
CA ARG A 246 -5.77 5.24 3.32
C ARG A 246 -6.96 5.04 4.27
N TRP A 247 -8.13 5.60 3.97
CA TRP A 247 -9.34 5.39 4.78
C TRP A 247 -9.83 3.95 4.77
N LEU A 248 -9.69 3.25 3.64
CA LEU A 248 -10.07 1.84 3.55
C LEU A 248 -9.13 0.92 4.35
N TRP A 249 -7.97 1.42 4.77
CA TRP A 249 -6.94 0.66 5.49
C TRP A 249 -6.74 1.08 6.95
N SER A 250 -7.37 2.15 7.43
CA SER A 250 -7.31 2.49 8.85
C SER A 250 -8.19 1.51 9.65
N PRO A 251 -7.61 0.71 10.56
CA PRO A 251 -8.36 -0.23 11.39
C PRO A 251 -9.31 0.47 12.37
#